data_AF-Q9LT94-F1
#
_entry.id   AF-Q9LT94-F1
#
_cell.length_a   1.000
_cell.length_b   1.000
_cell.length_c   1.000
_cell.angle_alpha   90.00
_cell.angle_beta   90.00
_cell.angle_gamma   90.00
#
_symmetry.space_group_name_H-M   'P 1'
#
loop_
_entity.id
_entity.type
_entity.pdbx_description
1 polymer ?
#
loop_
_entity_poly.entity_id
_entity_poly.type
_entity_poly.pdbx_seq_one_letter_code
_entity_poly.pdbx_strand_id
1 'polypeptide(L)'
;MLSAILRFYGFGGKMQFYGFGEKIRFYGFGGKIRFYGFGGKMQFYGFGGKIRFYGFGGKIRFYGFGGKIRFYDFGGKIRFYDFGGTIRFYDFGGKYDFAALAENMILRFWREKGIYNFDVK
;
A
#
# COMPACT_ATOMS: atom_id res chain seq x y z
N MET A 1 -22.81 12.92 -11.72
CA MET A 1 -21.35 12.95 -11.95
C MET A 1 -20.85 11.53 -12.20
N LEU A 2 -20.36 11.24 -13.41
CA LEU A 2 -19.70 9.96 -13.71
C LEU A 2 -18.37 9.92 -12.95
N SER A 3 -18.31 9.10 -11.90
CA SER A 3 -17.09 8.85 -11.13
C SER A 3 -16.12 8.03 -11.98
N ALA A 4 -15.22 8.70 -12.71
CA ALA A 4 -14.19 8.06 -13.52
C ALA A 4 -13.17 7.34 -12.61
N ILE A 5 -12.77 6.13 -13.02
CA ILE A 5 -11.73 5.35 -12.34
C ILE A 5 -10.42 5.56 -13.10
N LEU A 6 -9.41 6.11 -12.44
CA LEU A 6 -8.08 6.24 -13.00
C LEU A 6 -7.31 4.93 -12.82
N ARG A 7 -6.74 4.39 -13.89
CA ARG A 7 -5.97 3.14 -13.87
C ARG A 7 -4.56 3.35 -14.38
N PHE A 8 -3.59 2.78 -13.67
CA PHE A 8 -2.18 2.82 -14.01
C PHE A 8 -1.58 1.43 -13.99
N TYR A 9 -0.69 1.17 -14.95
CA TYR A 9 0.04 -0.08 -15.09
C TYR A 9 1.52 0.21 -15.26
N GLY A 10 2.35 -0.39 -14.40
CA GLY A 10 3.80 -0.32 -14.49
C GLY A 10 4.42 -1.71 -14.53
N PHE A 11 5.33 -1.93 -15.47
CA PHE A 11 6.01 -3.22 -15.66
C PHE A 11 7.52 -3.01 -15.83
N GLY A 12 8.31 -3.56 -14.92
CA GLY A 12 9.77 -3.51 -14.97
C GLY A 12 10.37 -2.09 -14.89
N GLY A 13 11.68 -2.00 -15.11
CA GLY A 13 12.39 -0.72 -15.24
C GLY A 13 12.32 0.20 -14.02
N LYS A 14 12.56 1.50 -14.22
CA LYS A 14 12.33 2.56 -13.23
C LYS A 14 11.12 3.37 -13.68
N MET A 15 10.05 3.39 -12.89
CA MET A 15 8.81 4.09 -13.25
C MET A 15 8.30 4.98 -12.13
N GLN A 16 7.64 6.07 -12.49
CA GLN A 16 7.06 7.02 -11.56
C GLN A 16 5.71 7.50 -12.08
N PHE A 17 4.71 7.48 -11.21
CA PHE A 17 3.31 7.75 -11.56
C PHE A 17 2.67 8.68 -10.54
N TYR A 18 1.75 9.51 -11.02
CA TYR A 18 0.97 10.45 -10.24
C TYR A 18 -0.51 10.32 -10.61
N GLY A 19 -1.37 10.08 -9.63
CA GLY A 19 -2.81 9.97 -9.83
C GLY A 19 -3.59 10.84 -8.85
N PHE A 20 -4.53 11.63 -9.38
CA PHE A 20 -5.47 12.41 -8.58
C PHE A 20 -6.90 12.06 -9.02
N GLY A 21 -7.78 11.72 -8.07
CA GLY A 21 -9.18 11.46 -8.36
C GLY A 21 -9.93 10.69 -7.29
N GLU A 22 -11.25 10.56 -7.45
CA GLU A 22 -12.08 9.85 -6.46
C GLU A 22 -11.72 8.37 -6.31
N LYS A 23 -11.40 7.71 -7.42
CA LYS A 23 -11.10 6.27 -7.50
C LYS A 23 -9.85 6.04 -8.32
N ILE A 24 -8.83 5.45 -7.70
CA ILE A 24 -7.55 5.17 -8.34
C ILE A 24 -7.24 3.68 -8.18
N ARG A 25 -6.81 3.04 -9.28
CA ARG A 25 -6.22 1.71 -9.27
C ARG A 25 -4.83 1.73 -9.86
N PHE A 26 -3.87 1.14 -9.16
CA PHE A 26 -2.51 0.99 -9.62
C PHE A 26 -2.09 -0.48 -9.61
N TYR A 27 -1.45 -0.91 -10.68
CA TYR A 27 -0.85 -2.23 -10.83
C TYR A 27 0.64 -2.06 -11.16
N GLY A 28 1.52 -2.56 -10.29
CA GLY A 28 2.97 -2.51 -10.48
C GLY A 28 3.59 -3.91 -10.42
N PHE A 29 4.36 -4.26 -11.42
CA PHE A 29 5.03 -5.54 -11.52
C PHE A 29 6.54 -5.36 -11.74
N GLY A 30 7.36 -5.84 -10.81
CA GLY A 30 8.81 -5.81 -10.88
C GLY A 30 9.43 -4.40 -10.87
N GLY A 31 10.73 -4.33 -11.17
CA GLY A 31 11.44 -3.05 -11.33
C GLY A 31 11.54 -2.19 -10.08
N LYS A 32 11.76 -0.89 -10.25
CA LYS A 32 11.73 0.14 -9.20
C LYS A 32 10.61 1.13 -9.52
N ILE A 33 9.47 0.92 -8.90
CA ILE A 33 8.24 1.65 -9.19
C ILE A 33 7.91 2.59 -8.04
N ARG A 34 7.51 3.83 -8.36
CA ARG A 34 6.96 4.79 -7.41
C ARG A 34 5.58 5.26 -7.87
N PHE A 35 4.62 5.22 -6.96
CA PHE A 35 3.28 5.75 -7.20
C PHE A 35 2.91 6.77 -6.13
N TYR A 36 2.38 7.91 -6.56
CA TYR A 36 1.81 8.95 -5.72
C TYR A 36 0.33 9.08 -6.06
N GLY A 37 -0.54 8.78 -5.09
CA GLY A 37 -1.99 8.86 -5.27
C GLY A 37 -2.63 9.76 -4.26
N PHE A 38 -3.53 10.61 -4.73
CA PHE A 38 -4.39 11.44 -3.89
C PHE A 38 -5.85 11.20 -4.28
N GLY A 39 -6.68 10.74 -3.33
CA GLY A 39 -8.04 10.38 -3.68
C GLY A 39 -8.92 9.82 -2.57
N GLY A 40 -10.20 9.60 -2.90
CA GLY A 40 -11.17 9.05 -1.95
C GLY A 40 -10.98 7.54 -1.70
N LYS A 41 -10.88 6.76 -2.77
CA LYS A 41 -10.69 5.30 -2.74
C LYS A 41 -9.51 4.90 -3.62
N MET A 42 -8.52 4.23 -3.05
CA MET A 42 -7.32 3.82 -3.78
C MET A 42 -7.08 2.33 -3.60
N GLN A 43 -6.73 1.66 -4.71
CA GLN A 43 -6.36 0.25 -4.70
C GLN A 43 -5.00 0.10 -5.36
N PHE A 44 -4.09 -0.57 -4.67
CA PHE A 44 -2.73 -0.80 -5.12
C PHE A 44 -2.43 -2.29 -5.15
N TYR A 45 -1.88 -2.74 -6.26
CA TYR A 45 -1.40 -4.11 -6.46
C TYR A 45 0.08 -4.04 -6.83
N GLY A 46 0.94 -4.62 -6.00
CA GLY A 46 2.39 -4.65 -6.20
C GLY A 46 2.92 -6.07 -6.18
N PHE A 47 3.57 -6.48 -7.26
CA PHE A 47 4.18 -7.80 -7.39
C PHE A 47 5.68 -7.67 -7.65
N GLY A 48 6.51 -8.13 -6.71
CA GLY A 48 7.97 -8.16 -6.84
C GLY A 48 8.65 -6.80 -6.95
N GLY A 49 9.97 -6.80 -7.13
CA GLY A 49 10.76 -5.59 -7.33
C GLY A 49 10.88 -4.67 -6.09
N LYS A 50 11.19 -3.39 -6.32
CA LYS A 50 11.26 -2.32 -5.31
C LYS A 50 10.13 -1.33 -5.54
N ILE A 51 9.04 -1.50 -4.82
CA ILE A 51 7.82 -0.73 -5.02
C ILE A 51 7.66 0.29 -3.89
N ARG A 52 7.31 1.53 -4.22
CA ARG A 52 6.93 2.55 -3.24
C ARG A 52 5.58 3.16 -3.59
N PHE A 53 4.71 3.21 -2.61
CA PHE A 53 3.41 3.86 -2.71
C PHE A 53 3.31 4.97 -1.68
N TYR A 54 2.81 6.12 -2.13
CA TYR A 54 2.44 7.26 -1.31
C TYR A 54 0.95 7.51 -1.52
N GLY A 55 0.15 7.21 -0.51
CA GLY A 55 -1.28 7.45 -0.48
C GLY A 55 -1.62 8.66 0.36
N PHE A 56 -2.60 9.42 -0.09
CA PHE A 56 -3.30 10.40 0.72
C PHE A 56 -4.79 10.27 0.42
N GLY A 57 -5.61 9.90 1.40
CA GLY A 57 -7.00 9.62 1.08
C GLY A 57 -7.87 9.01 2.16
N GLY A 58 -9.10 8.67 1.76
CA GLY A 58 -10.12 8.15 2.68
C GLY A 58 -10.04 6.65 2.91
N LYS A 59 -10.00 5.84 1.84
CA LYS A 59 -9.94 4.37 1.91
C LYS A 59 -8.87 3.83 0.99
N ILE A 60 -7.87 3.16 1.55
CA ILE A 60 -6.77 2.59 0.79
C ILE A 60 -6.71 1.09 0.99
N ARG A 61 -6.61 0.35 -0.12
CA ARG A 61 -6.35 -1.09 -0.11
C ARG A 61 -5.03 -1.37 -0.81
N PHE A 62 -4.18 -2.12 -0.14
CA PHE A 62 -2.90 -2.53 -0.68
C PHE A 62 -2.83 -4.06 -0.71
N TYR A 63 -2.34 -4.57 -1.84
CA TYR A 63 -2.03 -5.98 -2.06
C TYR A 63 -0.58 -6.08 -2.52
N GLY A 64 0.26 -6.72 -1.72
CA GLY A 64 1.67 -7.00 -1.98
C GLY A 64 1.91 -8.48 -2.20
N PHE A 65 2.82 -8.80 -3.11
CA PHE A 65 3.36 -10.14 -3.27
C PHE A 65 4.85 -10.07 -3.60
N GLY A 66 5.71 -10.47 -2.67
CA GLY A 66 7.15 -10.55 -2.88
C GLY A 66 7.86 -9.21 -3.10
N GLY A 67 9.19 -9.25 -3.08
CA GLY A 67 10.03 -8.06 -3.29
C GLY A 67 10.15 -7.15 -2.08
N LYS A 68 10.53 -5.88 -2.31
CA LYS A 68 10.68 -4.85 -1.28
C LYS A 68 9.65 -3.75 -1.50
N ILE A 69 8.63 -3.72 -0.66
CA ILE A 69 7.55 -2.74 -0.79
C ILE A 69 7.61 -1.75 0.37
N ARG A 70 7.44 -0.47 0.06
CA ARG A 70 7.22 0.58 1.06
C ARG A 70 5.90 1.27 0.80
N PHE A 71 5.09 1.36 1.84
CA PHE A 71 3.81 2.03 1.81
C PHE A 71 3.85 3.19 2.80
N TYR A 72 3.53 4.37 2.29
CA TYR A 72 3.41 5.61 3.05
C TYR A 72 1.97 6.07 2.89
N ASP A 73 1.30 6.33 4.00
CA ASP A 73 -0.06 6.86 3.99
C ASP A 73 -0.23 7.99 4.99
N PHE A 74 -1.24 8.79 4.73
CA PHE A 74 -1.63 9.95 5.50
C PHE A 74 -3.15 9.96 5.61
N GLY A 75 -3.68 9.20 6.58
CA GLY A 75 -5.09 9.24 6.94
C GLY A 75 -5.95 8.11 6.38
N GLY A 76 -7.14 7.96 6.96
CA GLY A 76 -8.20 7.11 6.42
C GLY A 76 -8.24 5.68 6.96
N LYS A 77 -8.97 4.83 6.25
CA LYS A 77 -9.08 3.40 6.54
C LYS A 77 -8.21 2.60 5.59
N ILE A 78 -7.29 1.84 6.16
CA ILE A 78 -6.27 1.10 5.43
C ILE A 78 -6.52 -0.39 5.58
N ARG A 79 -6.50 -1.09 4.45
CA ARG A 79 -6.43 -2.54 4.41
C ARG A 79 -5.16 -2.96 3.72
N PHE A 80 -4.42 -3.84 4.36
CA PHE A 80 -3.13 -4.27 3.89
C PHE A 80 -3.07 -5.79 3.83
N TYR A 81 -2.78 -6.32 2.64
CA TYR A 81 -2.59 -7.73 2.39
C TYR A 81 -1.22 -7.95 1.80
N ASP A 82 -0.43 -8.85 2.37
CA ASP A 82 0.87 -9.21 1.82
C ASP A 82 1.22 -10.70 1.96
N PHE A 83 1.82 -11.20 0.89
CA PHE A 83 2.24 -12.57 0.71
C PHE A 83 3.74 -12.58 0.36
N GLY A 84 4.58 -12.52 1.40
CA GLY A 84 6.03 -12.67 1.32
C GLY A 84 6.80 -11.44 0.84
N GLY A 85 8.12 -11.45 1.06
CA GLY A 85 8.99 -10.31 0.78
C GLY A 85 9.24 -9.42 2.00
N THR A 86 9.80 -8.23 1.78
CA THR A 86 10.04 -7.24 2.83
C THR A 86 9.11 -6.06 2.63
N ILE A 87 8.23 -5.84 3.58
CA ILE A 87 7.36 -4.67 3.58
C ILE A 87 7.75 -3.72 4.70
N ARG A 88 7.58 -2.42 4.43
CA ARG A 88 7.57 -1.38 5.46
C ARG A 88 6.36 -0.49 5.28
N PHE A 89 5.68 -0.25 6.37
CA PHE A 89 4.51 0.61 6.43
C PHE A 89 4.80 1.82 7.31
N TYR A 90 4.46 2.99 6.81
CA TYR A 90 4.59 4.26 7.50
C TYR A 90 3.25 4.98 7.39
N ASP A 91 2.67 5.36 8.52
CA ASP A 91 1.42 6.11 8.52
C ASP A 91 1.33 7.10 9.68
N PHE A 92 0.62 8.19 9.40
CA PHE A 92 0.42 9.35 10.26
C PHE A 92 -0.97 9.40 10.90
N GLY A 93 -1.83 8.38 10.73
CA GLY A 93 -3.06 8.18 11.49
C GLY A 93 -4.17 7.48 10.69
N GLY A 94 -5.04 6.72 11.36
CA GLY A 94 -6.13 6.04 10.67
C GLY A 94 -6.63 4.78 11.39
N LYS A 95 -7.53 4.06 10.73
CA LYS A 95 -7.97 2.71 11.16
C LYS A 95 -7.32 1.66 10.26
N TYR A 96 -6.74 0.63 10.87
CA TYR A 96 -5.99 -0.40 10.14
C TYR A 96 -6.61 -1.77 10.26
N ASP A 97 -6.37 -2.57 9.23
CA ASP A 97 -6.79 -3.95 9.10
C ASP A 97 -5.70 -4.64 8.27
N PHE A 98 -4.84 -5.41 8.95
CA PHE A 98 -3.65 -6.04 8.39
C PHE A 98 -3.84 -7.56 8.34
N ALA A 99 -3.52 -8.15 7.20
CA ALA A 99 -3.33 -9.58 7.04
C ALA A 99 -2.02 -9.80 6.28
N ALA A 100 -0.99 -10.31 6.94
CA ALA A 100 0.28 -10.60 6.30
C ALA A 100 0.84 -11.93 6.80
N LEU A 101 1.40 -12.71 5.87
CA LEU A 101 2.18 -13.90 6.21
C LEU A 101 3.60 -13.55 6.71
N ALA A 102 4.02 -12.29 6.58
CA ALA A 102 5.32 -11.81 7.05
C ALA A 102 5.23 -11.35 8.52
N GLU A 103 5.46 -12.27 9.44
CA GLU A 103 5.37 -12.07 10.91
C GLU A 103 6.18 -10.86 11.42
N ASN A 104 7.36 -10.60 10.83
CA ASN A 104 8.30 -9.61 11.34
C ASN A 104 7.84 -8.15 11.23
N MET A 105 6.89 -7.83 10.34
CA MET A 105 6.49 -6.44 10.09
C MET A 105 5.29 -6.01 10.93
N ILE A 106 4.26 -6.84 11.04
CA ILE A 106 3.06 -6.55 11.85
C ILE A 106 3.50 -6.30 13.30
N LEU A 107 4.33 -7.19 13.84
CA LEU A 107 4.88 -7.05 15.19
C LEU A 107 5.68 -5.75 15.38
N ARG A 108 6.47 -5.34 14.38
CA ARG A 108 7.28 -4.12 14.46
C ARG A 108 6.44 -2.85 14.38
N PHE A 109 5.46 -2.81 13.47
CA PHE A 109 4.54 -1.68 13.33
C PHE A 109 3.77 -1.43 14.62
N TRP A 110 3.22 -2.49 15.20
CA TRP A 110 2.45 -2.36 16.44
C TRP A 110 3.32 -2.12 17.67
N ARG A 111 4.56 -2.64 17.71
CA ARG A 111 5.57 -2.25 18.72
C ARG A 111 5.88 -0.75 18.66
N GLU A 112 6.03 -0.18 17.47
CA GLU A 112 6.25 1.26 17.29
C GLU A 112 5.02 2.10 17.68
N LYS A 113 3.82 1.53 17.63
CA LYS A 113 2.57 2.18 18.06
C LYS A 113 2.16 1.87 19.51
N GLY A 114 2.92 1.04 20.23
CA GLY A 114 2.65 0.68 21.64
C GLY A 114 1.39 -0.18 21.86
N ILE A 115 0.97 -0.96 20.87
CA ILE A 115 -0.24 -1.81 20.92
C ILE A 115 0.21 -3.27 20.99
N TYR A 116 -0.20 -4.01 22.03
CA TYR A 116 0.41 -5.31 22.40
C TYR A 116 -0.49 -6.54 22.26
N ASN A 117 -1.73 -6.41 21.78
CA ASN A 117 -2.60 -7.57 21.53
C ASN A 117 -2.65 -7.89 20.03
N PHE A 118 -2.23 -9.10 19.67
CA PHE A 118 -2.31 -9.62 18.30
C PHE A 118 -3.11 -10.90 18.27
N ASP A 119 -4.01 -10.98 17.30
CA ASP A 119 -4.58 -12.23 16.82
C ASP A 119 -4.06 -12.37 15.38
N VAL A 120 -3.05 -13.23 15.19
CA VAL A 120 -2.55 -13.60 13.86
C VAL A 120 -3.37 -14.82 13.44
N LYS A 121 -4.26 -14.65 12.47
CA LYS A 121 -4.94 -15.76 11.80
C LYS A 121 -4.18 -16.21 10.57
#